data_AF-A0A8S2S6R5-F1
#
_entry.id   AF-A0A8S2S6R5-F1
#
_cell.length_a   1.000
_cell.length_b   1.000
_cell.length_c   1.000
_cell.angle_alpha   90.00
_cell.angle_beta   90.00
_cell.angle_gamma   90.00
#
_symmetry.space_group_name_H-M   'P 1'
#
loop_
_entity.id
_entity.type
_entity.pdbx_description
1 polymer ?
#
loop_
_entity_poly.entity_id
_entity_poly.type
_entity_poly.pdbx_seq_one_letter_code
_entity_poly.pdbx_strand_id
1 'polypeptide(L)'
;SRQIFQRMRNYAIYTCSITIRVIVGFSVLIFAFKFDFPSFMVLILAILNDGTIMTISKDRVKPSPYPNSWNLTEIFTYAIVYGIYLAASTVAFFAVAVKT
;
A
#
# COMPACT_ATOMS: atom_id res chain seq x y z
N SER A 1 22.65 11.72 4.90
CA SER A 1 22.11 11.54 3.53
C SER A 1 21.47 10.17 3.33
N ARG A 2 22.21 9.06 3.53
CA ARG A 2 21.72 7.69 3.24
C ARG A 2 20.45 7.28 4.00
N GLN A 3 20.30 7.69 5.26
CA GLN A 3 19.08 7.42 6.05
C GLN A 3 17.85 8.14 5.48
N ILE A 4 18.01 9.39 5.01
CA ILE A 4 16.93 10.17 4.41
C ILE A 4 16.52 9.54 3.07
N PHE A 5 17.48 9.11 2.27
CA PHE A 5 17.21 8.41 1.01
C PHE A 5 16.43 7.11 1.22
N GLN A 6 16.80 6.32 2.24
CA GLN A 6 16.08 5.09 2.59
C GLN A 6 14.64 5.38 3.03
N ARG A 7 14.41 6.45 3.81
CA ARG A 7 13.05 6.90 4.17
C ARG A 7 12.22 7.25 2.96
N MET A 8 12.77 8.05 2.04
CA MET A 8 12.06 8.44 0.81
C MET A 8 11.73 7.24 -0.06
N ARG A 9 12.61 6.23 -0.13
CA ARG A 9 12.35 4.98 -0.84
C ARG A 9 11.24 4.16 -0.19
N ASN A 10 11.27 3.98 1.13
CA ASN A 10 10.21 3.27 1.87
C ASN A 10 8.85 3.97 1.74
N TYR A 11 8.85 5.31 1.82
CA TYR A 11 7.67 6.14 1.59
C TYR A 11 7.11 5.91 0.18
N ALA A 12 7.95 5.95 -0.86
CA ALA A 12 7.51 5.76 -2.24
C ALA A 12 6.91 4.36 -2.46
N ILE A 13 7.56 3.30 -1.96
CA ILE A 13 7.06 1.93 -2.05
C ILE A 13 5.70 1.81 -1.34
N TYR A 14 5.57 2.37 -0.14
CA TYR A 14 4.33 2.31 0.64
C TYR A 14 3.17 3.04 -0.04
N THR A 15 3.38 4.30 -0.45
CA THR A 15 2.37 5.11 -1.13
C THR A 15 1.89 4.44 -2.42
N CYS A 16 2.82 3.97 -3.26
CA CYS A 16 2.47 3.24 -4.49
C CYS A 16 1.77 1.90 -4.19
N SER A 17 2.17 1.18 -3.13
CA SER A 17 1.53 -0.09 -2.77
C SER A 17 0.07 0.10 -2.33
N ILE A 18 -0.23 1.18 -1.60
CA ILE A 18 -1.59 1.43 -1.11
C ILE A 18 -2.54 1.86 -2.23
N THR A 19 -2.08 2.70 -3.15
CA THR A 19 -2.92 3.08 -4.31
C THR A 19 -3.29 1.86 -5.13
N ILE A 20 -2.33 0.97 -5.40
CA ILE A 20 -2.57 -0.30 -6.10
C ILE A 20 -3.55 -1.18 -5.32
N ARG A 21 -3.35 -1.33 -3.99
CA ARG A 21 -4.25 -2.12 -3.14
C ARG A 21 -5.70 -1.63 -3.24
N VAL A 22 -5.91 -0.32 -3.10
CA VAL A 22 -7.24 0.30 -3.09
C VAL A 22 -7.91 0.17 -4.45
N ILE A 23 -7.19 0.51 -5.53
CA ILE A 23 -7.73 0.46 -6.90
C ILE A 23 -8.08 -0.99 -7.27
N VAL A 24 -7.11 -1.91 -7.18
CA VAL A 24 -7.32 -3.31 -7.57
C VAL A 24 -8.34 -3.99 -6.66
N GLY A 25 -8.24 -3.77 -5.34
CA GLY A 25 -9.15 -4.37 -4.36
C GLY A 25 -10.60 -3.96 -4.60
N PHE A 26 -10.88 -2.66 -4.71
CA PHE A 26 -12.25 -2.20 -4.95
C PHE A 26 -12.76 -2.56 -6.35
N SER A 27 -11.91 -2.51 -7.39
CA SER A 27 -12.32 -2.95 -8.72
C SER A 27 -12.76 -4.41 -8.75
N VAL A 28 -12.02 -5.31 -8.08
CA VAL A 28 -12.38 -6.73 -7.99
C VAL A 28 -13.66 -6.95 -7.17
N LEU A 29 -13.83 -6.23 -6.06
CA LEU A 29 -15.04 -6.34 -5.23
C LEU A 29 -16.31 -5.92 -5.99
N ILE A 30 -16.25 -4.80 -6.72
CA ILE A 30 -17.39 -4.32 -7.53
C ILE A 30 -17.69 -5.31 -8.66
N PHE A 31 -16.66 -5.77 -9.39
CA PHE A 31 -16.87 -6.63 -10.56
C PHE A 31 -17.33 -8.05 -10.18
N ALA A 32 -16.72 -8.67 -9.17
CA ALA A 32 -16.99 -10.06 -8.81
C ALA A 32 -18.17 -10.22 -7.83
N PHE A 33 -18.32 -9.30 -6.87
CA PHE A 33 -19.30 -9.42 -5.79
C PHE A 33 -20.45 -8.40 -5.88
N LYS A 34 -20.41 -7.45 -6.83
CA LYS A 34 -21.37 -6.33 -6.93
C LYS A 34 -21.60 -5.61 -5.61
N PHE A 35 -20.54 -5.54 -4.79
CA PHE A 35 -20.58 -4.94 -3.47
C PHE A 35 -20.00 -3.53 -3.53
N ASP A 36 -20.86 -2.54 -3.28
CA ASP A 36 -20.44 -1.16 -3.17
C ASP A 36 -20.03 -0.86 -1.72
N PHE A 37 -18.72 -0.69 -1.51
CA PHE A 37 -18.21 -0.28 -0.20
C PHE A 37 -18.69 1.14 0.13
N PRO A 38 -19.21 1.40 1.35
CA PRO A 38 -19.64 2.74 1.73
C PRO A 38 -18.51 3.76 1.61
N SER A 39 -18.76 4.86 0.89
CA SER A 39 -17.77 5.92 0.65
C SER A 39 -17.23 6.53 1.95
N PHE A 40 -18.05 6.61 2.99
CA PHE A 40 -17.65 7.07 4.31
C PHE A 40 -16.57 6.19 4.97
N MET A 41 -16.63 4.86 4.80
CA MET A 41 -15.59 3.96 5.31
C MET A 41 -14.27 4.15 4.57
N VAL A 42 -14.33 4.35 3.25
CA VAL A 42 -13.15 4.64 2.43
C VAL A 42 -12.52 5.97 2.85
N LEU A 43 -13.33 6.97 3.18
CA LEU A 43 -12.86 8.26 3.72
C LEU A 43 -12.09 8.08 5.04
N ILE A 44 -12.64 7.30 5.98
CA ILE A 44 -11.95 7.00 7.25
C ILE A 44 -10.61 6.31 6.99
N LEU A 45 -10.58 5.32 6.09
CA LEU A 45 -9.35 4.63 5.70
C LEU A 45 -8.31 5.59 5.10
N ALA A 46 -8.74 6.55 4.29
CA ALA A 46 -7.84 7.56 3.71
C ALA A 46 -7.23 8.46 4.80
N ILE A 47 -8.04 8.95 5.74
CA ILE A 47 -7.56 9.80 6.85
C ILE A 47 -6.56 9.02 7.74
N LEU A 48 -6.89 7.77 8.07
CA LEU A 48 -5.99 6.93 8.86
C LEU A 48 -4.68 6.66 8.12
N ASN A 49 -4.75 6.39 6.81
CA ASN A 49 -3.57 6.18 5.99
C ASN A 49 -2.65 7.41 5.99
N ASP A 50 -3.19 8.61 5.80
CA ASP A 50 -2.41 9.84 5.83
C ASP A 50 -1.73 10.05 7.20
N GLY A 51 -2.45 9.73 8.29
CA GLY A 51 -1.88 9.72 9.64
C GLY A 51 -0.70 8.74 9.77
N THR A 52 -0.82 7.53 9.24
CA THR A 52 0.27 6.53 9.27
C THR A 52 1.48 6.96 8.44
N ILE A 53 1.25 7.59 7.28
CA ILE A 53 2.31 8.08 6.41
C ILE A 53 3.17 9.13 7.11
N MET A 54 2.56 10.01 7.92
CA MET A 54 3.29 11.03 8.67
C MET A 54 4.34 10.44 9.62
N THR A 55 4.10 9.25 10.16
CA THR A 55 5.02 8.56 11.07
C THR A 55 6.29 8.06 10.38
N ILE A 56 6.23 7.74 9.08
CA ILE A 56 7.37 7.26 8.28
C ILE A 56 8.48 8.32 8.19
N SER A 57 8.11 9.61 8.24
CA SER A 57 9.08 10.71 8.21
C SER A 57 10.04 10.70 9.41
N LYS A 58 9.57 10.23 10.57
CA LYS A 58 10.34 10.14 11.82
C LYS A 58 10.93 8.74 12.06
N ASP A 59 10.70 7.80 11.17
CA ASP A 59 11.13 6.41 11.35
C ASP A 59 12.66 6.26 11.41
N ARG A 60 13.16 5.42 12.32
CA ARG A 60 14.60 5.25 12.59
C ARG A 60 15.19 4.17 11.68
N VAL A 61 15.34 4.48 10.40
CA VAL A 61 15.87 3.55 9.40
C VAL A 61 17.39 3.39 9.50
N LYS A 62 17.86 2.13 9.42
CA LYS A 62 19.29 1.81 9.34
C LYS A 62 19.83 2.25 7.97
N PRO A 63 20.94 3.03 7.92
CA PRO A 63 21.53 3.41 6.64
C PRO A 63 22.00 2.19 5.87
N SER A 64 21.75 2.17 4.56
CA SER A 64 22.30 1.15 3.66
C SER A 64 23.83 1.19 3.68
N PRO A 65 24.51 0.02 3.82
CA PRO A 65 25.97 -0.05 3.75
C PRO A 65 26.52 0.32 2.36
N TYR A 66 25.72 0.11 1.30
CA TYR A 66 26.07 0.41 -0.08
C TYR A 66 25.44 1.73 -0.55
N PRO A 67 26.04 2.42 -1.54
CA PRO A 67 25.42 3.58 -2.17
C PRO A 67 24.13 3.16 -2.88
N ASN A 68 22.99 3.65 -2.40
CA ASN A 68 21.70 3.39 -3.06
C ASN A 68 21.50 4.39 -4.21
N SER A 69 21.17 3.87 -5.39
CA SER A 69 20.68 4.66 -6.53
C SER A 69 19.15 4.71 -6.54
N TRP A 70 18.57 5.70 -7.22
CA TRP A 70 17.12 5.82 -7.39
C TRP A 70 16.65 4.89 -8.53
N ASN A 71 16.47 3.61 -8.20
CA ASN A 71 15.96 2.63 -9.14
C ASN A 71 14.43 2.56 -9.06
N LEU A 72 13.77 3.34 -9.92
CA LEU A 72 12.30 3.41 -10.00
C LEU A 72 11.68 2.05 -10.32
N THR A 73 12.27 1.28 -11.23
CA THR A 73 11.78 -0.04 -11.63
C THR A 73 11.73 -0.98 -10.43
N GLU A 74 12.77 -0.97 -9.61
CA GLU A 74 12.82 -1.76 -8.38
C GLU A 74 11.72 -1.32 -7.39
N ILE A 75 11.57 -0.02 -7.15
CA ILE A 75 10.55 0.55 -6.26
C ILE A 75 9.14 0.17 -6.69
N PHE A 76 8.83 0.34 -7.99
CA PHE A 76 7.52 -0.03 -8.54
C PHE A 76 7.27 -1.53 -8.50
N THR A 77 8.29 -2.35 -8.75
CA THR A 77 8.16 -3.81 -8.66
C THR A 77 7.75 -4.21 -7.25
N TYR A 78 8.43 -3.70 -6.21
CA TYR A 78 8.03 -3.96 -4.83
C TYR A 78 6.62 -3.46 -4.54
N ALA A 79 6.29 -2.23 -4.95
CA ALA A 79 4.97 -1.65 -4.71
C ALA A 79 3.84 -2.47 -5.36
N ILE A 80 4.05 -2.97 -6.58
CA ILE A 80 3.10 -3.82 -7.30
C ILE A 80 2.93 -5.16 -6.58
N VAL A 81 4.02 -5.83 -6.23
CA VAL A 81 3.96 -7.13 -5.54
C VAL A 81 3.24 -7.01 -4.20
N TYR A 82 3.60 -6.01 -3.38
CA TYR A 82 2.90 -5.76 -2.11
C TYR A 82 1.44 -5.37 -2.34
N GLY A 83 1.16 -4.45 -3.28
CA GLY A 83 -0.19 -4.00 -3.57
C GLY A 83 -1.13 -5.12 -4.00
N ILE A 84 -0.68 -5.98 -4.92
CA ILE A 84 -1.44 -7.15 -5.40
C ILE A 84 -1.63 -8.16 -4.28
N TYR A 85 -0.59 -8.46 -3.49
CA TYR A 85 -0.69 -9.38 -2.36
C TYR A 85 -1.74 -8.91 -1.34
N LEU A 86 -1.69 -7.63 -0.93
CA LEU A 86 -2.68 -7.07 -0.01
C LEU A 86 -4.09 -7.04 -0.61
N ALA A 87 -4.24 -6.72 -1.89
CA ALA A 87 -5.53 -6.76 -2.57
C ALA A 87 -6.12 -8.17 -2.59
N ALA A 88 -5.32 -9.16 -3.00
CA ALA A 88 -5.72 -10.57 -3.03
C ALA A 88 -6.12 -11.08 -1.64
N SER A 89 -5.36 -10.73 -0.59
CA SER A 89 -5.71 -11.10 0.79
C SER A 89 -7.05 -10.50 1.25
N THR A 90 -7.33 -9.25 0.85
CA THR A 90 -8.60 -8.57 1.19
C THR A 90 -9.78 -9.22 0.46
N VAL A 91 -9.61 -9.55 -0.82
CA VAL A 91 -10.63 -10.24 -1.63
C VAL A 91 -10.89 -11.66 -1.10
N ALA A 92 -9.83 -12.40 -0.77
CA ALA A 92 -9.96 -13.74 -0.20
C ALA A 92 -10.69 -13.72 1.15
N PHE A 93 -10.34 -12.76 2.02
CA PHE A 93 -11.04 -12.55 3.29
C PHE A 93 -12.53 -12.27 3.07
N PHE A 94 -12.87 -11.37 2.15
CA PHE A 94 -14.26 -11.05 1.82
C PHE A 94 -15.01 -12.28 1.28
N ALA A 95 -14.38 -13.05 0.39
CA ALA A 95 -14.97 -14.25 -0.19
C ALA A 95 -15.29 -15.32 0.89
N VAL A 96 -14.41 -15.51 1.87
CA VAL A 96 -14.64 -16.44 3.00
C VAL A 96 -15.74 -15.92 3.92
N ALA A 97 -15.73 -14.62 4.23
CA ALA A 97 -16.71 -13.99 5.09
C ALA A 97 -18.13 -14.02 4.51
N VAL A 98 -18.28 -13.88 3.18
CA VAL A 98 -19.58 -13.97 2.50
C VAL A 98 -20.12 -15.41 2.46
N LYS A 99 -19.23 -16.41 2.46
CA LYS A 99 -19.61 -17.83 2.41
C LYS A 99 -20.04 -18.39 3.78
N THR A 100 -19.69 -17.70 4.87
CA THR A 100 -20.02 -18.07 6.25
C THR A 100 -21.30 -17.38 6.68
#